data_AF-A0A506RY91-F1
#
_entry.id   AF-A0A506RY91-F1
#
_cell.length_a   1.000
_cell.length_b   1.000
_cell.length_c   1.000
_cell.angle_alpha   90.00
_cell.angle_beta   90.00
_cell.angle_gamma   90.00
#
_symmetry.space_group_name_H-M   'P 1'
#
loop_
_entity.id
_entity.type
_entity.pdbx_description
1 polymer ?
#
loop_
_entity_poly.entity_id
_entity_poly.type
_entity_poly.pdbx_seq_one_letter_code
_entity_poly.pdbx_strand_id
1 'polypeptide(L)'
;MPIVKFHLVDFDICDEQIEKIVEQATAIYADVLDSPIDRIRVFIELHAPNLVGVGGKLVSQGGPNAPFFEFIVLKGRTIEQRQAIAARFTDMLVAVLNVNKRDVRGNCFTVEAENWCIAGQLASDVRKAEIEARAANQSAG
;
A
#
# COMPACT_ATOMS: atom_id res chain seq x y z
N MET A 1 5.07 9.38 2.05
CA MET A 1 4.31 9.12 0.81
C MET A 1 4.25 7.62 0.62
N PRO A 2 3.26 6.97 1.22
CA PRO A 2 3.13 5.52 1.14
C PRO A 2 2.57 5.11 -0.23
N ILE A 3 3.04 3.97 -0.74
CA ILE A 3 2.55 3.37 -1.98
C ILE A 3 2.22 1.91 -1.68
N VAL A 4 1.07 1.43 -2.15
CA VAL A 4 0.75 0.00 -2.17
C VAL A 4 0.36 -0.44 -3.57
N LYS A 5 0.77 -1.65 -3.92
CA LYS A 5 0.29 -2.40 -5.08
C LYS A 5 -0.48 -3.61 -4.60
N PHE A 6 -1.68 -3.81 -5.14
CA PHE A 6 -2.48 -5.01 -4.92
C PHE A 6 -2.46 -5.86 -6.18
N HIS A 7 -1.95 -7.08 -6.09
CA HIS A 7 -2.00 -8.08 -7.16
C HIS A 7 -3.23 -8.96 -6.93
N LEU A 8 -4.25 -8.78 -7.76
CA LEU A 8 -5.55 -9.43 -7.62
C LEU A 8 -5.83 -10.31 -8.84
N VAL A 9 -6.60 -11.39 -8.64
CA VAL A 9 -7.06 -12.20 -9.77
C VAL A 9 -8.32 -11.58 -10.35
N ASP A 10 -8.36 -11.43 -11.66
CA ASP A 10 -9.52 -10.93 -12.41
C ASP A 10 -10.55 -12.05 -12.62
N PHE A 11 -11.40 -12.25 -11.60
CA PHE A 11 -12.40 -13.31 -11.54
C PHE A 11 -13.84 -12.80 -11.65
N ASP A 12 -14.04 -11.59 -12.21
CA ASP A 12 -15.23 -10.73 -12.10
C ASP A 12 -15.13 -9.67 -10.98
N ILE A 13 -13.92 -9.15 -10.72
CA ILE A 13 -13.79 -7.99 -9.83
C ILE A 13 -14.45 -6.77 -10.51
N CYS A 14 -15.41 -6.15 -9.84
CA CYS A 14 -16.12 -5.00 -10.39
C CYS A 14 -15.46 -3.66 -10.00
N ASP A 15 -15.82 -2.61 -10.73
CA ASP A 15 -15.29 -1.25 -10.51
C ASP A 15 -15.58 -0.77 -9.08
N GLU A 16 -16.74 -1.09 -8.50
CA GLU A 16 -17.07 -0.72 -7.12
C GLU A 16 -16.18 -1.43 -6.08
N GLN A 17 -15.72 -2.65 -6.37
CA GLN A 17 -14.76 -3.35 -5.50
C GLN A 17 -13.37 -2.70 -5.60
N ILE A 18 -12.95 -2.35 -6.82
CA ILE A 18 -11.70 -1.64 -7.07
C ILE A 18 -11.69 -0.29 -6.36
N GLU A 19 -12.76 0.50 -6.50
CA GLU A 19 -12.92 1.79 -5.83
C GLU A 19 -12.83 1.65 -4.32
N LYS A 20 -13.57 0.70 -3.73
CA LYS A 20 -13.53 0.43 -2.28
C LYS A 20 -12.13 0.06 -1.80
N ILE A 21 -11.38 -0.74 -2.54
CA ILE A 21 -10.00 -1.11 -2.18
C ILE A 21 -9.11 0.14 -2.19
N VAL A 22 -9.22 0.98 -3.22
CA VAL A 22 -8.44 2.21 -3.33
C VAL A 22 -8.74 3.17 -2.19
N GLU A 23 -10.02 3.43 -1.91
CA GLU A 23 -10.46 4.34 -0.85
C GLU A 23 -10.04 3.85 0.54
N GLN A 24 -10.32 2.57 0.85
CA GLN A 24 -10.03 2.01 2.17
C GLN A 24 -8.52 1.88 2.40
N ALA A 25 -7.75 1.45 1.40
CA ALA A 25 -6.30 1.37 1.53
C ALA A 25 -5.68 2.75 1.76
N THR A 26 -6.21 3.77 1.08
CA THR A 26 -5.82 5.17 1.28
C THR A 26 -6.12 5.63 2.71
N ALA A 27 -7.33 5.39 3.20
CA ALA A 27 -7.73 5.75 4.56
C ALA A 27 -6.89 5.02 5.63
N ILE A 28 -6.60 3.74 5.44
CA ILE A 28 -5.75 2.94 6.34
C ILE A 28 -4.36 3.56 6.45
N TYR A 29 -3.74 3.93 5.31
CA TYR A 29 -2.43 4.56 5.34
C TYR A 29 -2.45 5.93 6.01
N ALA A 30 -3.46 6.75 5.71
CA ALA A 30 -3.60 8.08 6.29
C ALA A 30 -3.66 7.99 7.82
N ASP A 31 -4.52 7.09 8.32
CA ASP A 31 -4.76 6.86 9.74
C ASP A 31 -3.52 6.27 10.45
N VAL A 32 -2.92 5.20 9.93
CA VAL A 32 -1.80 4.51 10.62
C VAL A 32 -0.51 5.33 10.60
N LEU A 33 -0.25 6.07 9.52
CA LEU A 33 1.02 6.78 9.31
C LEU A 33 0.95 8.28 9.57
N ASP A 34 -0.22 8.80 9.93
CA ASP A 34 -0.54 10.23 9.99
C ASP A 34 -0.06 10.94 8.71
N SER A 35 -0.44 10.36 7.56
CA SER A 35 0.00 10.80 6.25
C SER A 35 -1.13 11.55 5.53
N PRO A 36 -0.84 12.72 4.93
CA PRO A 36 -1.82 13.42 4.10
C PRO A 36 -2.34 12.51 2.98
N ILE A 37 -3.67 12.48 2.78
CA ILE A 37 -4.35 11.60 1.81
C ILE A 37 -3.83 11.80 0.38
N ASP A 38 -3.60 13.05 -0.01
CA ASP A 38 -3.08 13.47 -1.32
C ASP A 38 -1.68 12.91 -1.64
N ARG A 39 -0.96 12.40 -0.63
CA ARG A 39 0.38 11.83 -0.74
C ARG A 39 0.41 10.30 -0.82
N ILE A 40 -0.75 9.66 -0.79
CA ILE A 40 -0.92 8.20 -0.79
C ILE A 40 -1.23 7.74 -2.20
N ARG A 41 -0.62 6.62 -2.62
CA ARG A 41 -0.91 6.02 -3.93
C ARG A 41 -1.26 4.55 -3.76
N VAL A 42 -2.32 4.13 -4.44
CA VAL A 42 -2.77 2.75 -4.51
C VAL A 42 -2.79 2.34 -5.98
N PHE A 43 -2.18 1.22 -6.30
CA PHE A 43 -2.22 0.61 -7.62
C PHE A 43 -2.90 -0.75 -7.53
N ILE A 44 -3.76 -1.06 -8.49
CA ILE A 44 -4.37 -2.37 -8.67
C ILE A 44 -3.74 -3.00 -9.91
N GLU A 45 -3.14 -4.18 -9.73
CA GLU A 45 -2.62 -5.01 -10.82
C GLU A 45 -3.51 -6.26 -10.91
N LEU A 46 -4.35 -6.29 -11.95
CA LEU A 46 -5.23 -7.43 -12.23
C LEU A 46 -4.49 -8.48 -13.06
N HIS A 47 -4.61 -9.73 -12.65
CA HIS A 47 -4.01 -10.88 -13.32
C HIS A 47 -5.08 -11.83 -13.80
N ALA A 48 -4.97 -12.28 -15.04
CA ALA A 48 -5.87 -13.30 -15.57
C ALA A 48 -5.75 -14.60 -14.73
N PRO A 49 -6.86 -15.32 -14.45
CA PRO A 49 -6.86 -16.53 -13.61
C PRO A 49 -5.88 -17.63 -14.04
N ASN A 50 -5.52 -17.71 -15.32
CA ASN A 50 -4.59 -18.67 -15.88
C ASN A 50 -3.11 -18.25 -15.78
N LEU A 51 -2.83 -17.09 -15.21
CA LEU A 51 -1.47 -16.58 -14.96
C LEU A 51 -1.08 -16.59 -13.48
N VAL A 52 -2.03 -16.91 -12.60
CA VAL A 52 -1.80 -16.98 -11.15
C VAL A 52 -1.85 -18.43 -10.71
N GLY A 53 -0.85 -18.85 -9.95
CA GLY A 53 -0.75 -20.19 -9.39
C GLY A 53 -0.44 -20.14 -7.90
N VAL A 54 -1.16 -20.95 -7.12
CA VAL A 54 -0.97 -21.06 -5.66
C VAL A 54 -0.75 -22.52 -5.32
N GLY A 55 0.35 -22.81 -4.62
CA GLY A 55 0.73 -24.20 -4.32
C GLY A 55 0.93 -25.07 -5.56
N GLY A 56 1.31 -24.47 -6.70
CA GLY A 56 1.51 -25.17 -7.97
C GLY A 56 0.22 -25.42 -8.78
N LYS A 57 -0.94 -24.91 -8.34
CA LYS A 57 -2.22 -25.04 -9.05
C LYS A 57 -2.69 -23.69 -9.57
N LEU A 58 -3.02 -23.61 -10.86
CA LEU A 58 -3.57 -22.39 -11.46
C LEU A 58 -4.94 -22.05 -10.87
N VAL A 59 -5.21 -20.76 -10.66
CA VAL A 59 -6.51 -20.32 -10.13
C VAL A 59 -7.62 -20.65 -11.13
N SER A 60 -7.37 -20.52 -12.45
CA SER A 60 -8.29 -20.97 -13.51
C SER A 60 -8.63 -22.47 -13.49
N GLN A 61 -7.85 -23.28 -12.77
CA GLN A 61 -8.06 -24.73 -12.62
C GLN A 61 -8.59 -25.09 -11.23
N GLY A 62 -9.13 -24.11 -10.49
CA GLY A 62 -9.63 -24.28 -9.12
C GLY A 62 -8.53 -24.26 -8.06
N GLY A 63 -7.42 -23.57 -8.33
CA GLY A 63 -6.53 -23.08 -7.28
C GLY A 63 -7.21 -21.96 -6.46
N PRO A 64 -6.76 -21.69 -5.23
CA PRO A 64 -7.35 -20.65 -4.39
C PRO A 64 -7.13 -19.24 -4.97
N ASN A 65 -8.12 -18.37 -4.85
CA ASN A 65 -7.95 -16.94 -5.09
C ASN A 65 -7.17 -16.33 -3.91
N ALA A 66 -5.89 -16.03 -4.13
CA ALA A 66 -4.95 -15.62 -3.09
C ALA A 66 -4.36 -14.24 -3.39
N PRO A 67 -5.01 -13.15 -2.96
CA PRO A 67 -4.47 -11.80 -3.13
C PRO A 67 -3.09 -11.62 -2.49
N PHE A 68 -2.23 -10.88 -3.19
CA PHE A 68 -0.93 -10.46 -2.70
C PHE A 68 -0.80 -8.94 -2.76
N PHE A 69 -0.13 -8.34 -1.78
CA PHE A 69 0.15 -6.90 -1.82
C PHE A 69 1.58 -6.56 -1.45
N GLU A 70 2.11 -5.53 -2.09
CA GLU A 70 3.41 -4.94 -1.80
C GLU A 70 3.19 -3.51 -1.33
N PHE A 71 3.66 -3.19 -0.14
CA PHE A 71 3.41 -1.90 0.45
C PHE A 71 4.72 -1.27 0.93
N ILE A 72 4.92 -0.01 0.55
CA ILE A 72 6.16 0.74 0.76
C ILE A 72 5.93 1.79 1.83
N VAL A 73 6.83 1.85 2.81
CA VAL A 73 6.90 2.92 3.80
C VAL A 73 8.30 3.51 3.86
N LEU A 74 8.42 4.77 4.24
CA LEU A 74 9.74 5.34 4.55
C LEU A 74 10.33 4.63 5.77
N LYS A 75 11.65 4.49 5.80
CA LYS A 75 12.36 3.98 6.98
C LYS A 75 12.07 4.87 8.20
N GLY A 76 12.02 4.24 9.37
CA GLY A 76 11.68 4.90 10.64
C GLY A 76 10.23 4.67 11.10
N ARG A 77 9.37 4.06 10.27
CA ARG A 77 8.06 3.57 10.75
C ARG A 77 8.23 2.38 11.68
N THR A 78 7.44 2.37 12.77
CA THR A 78 7.56 1.34 13.80
C THR A 78 7.10 -0.02 13.27
N ILE A 79 7.42 -1.10 14.00
CA ILE A 79 6.93 -2.42 13.62
C ILE A 79 5.41 -2.52 13.78
N GLU A 80 4.85 -1.87 14.80
CA GLU A 80 3.42 -1.82 15.09
C GLU A 80 2.65 -1.14 13.95
N GLN A 81 3.17 -0.03 13.41
CA GLN A 81 2.58 0.64 12.25
C GLN A 81 2.56 -0.29 11.02
N ARG A 82 3.67 -0.97 10.75
CA ARG A 82 3.77 -1.91 9.61
C ARG A 82 2.83 -3.10 9.79
N GLN A 83 2.73 -3.64 11.00
CA GLN A 83 1.80 -4.72 11.34
C GLN A 83 0.34 -4.28 11.21
N ALA A 84 0.01 -3.07 11.68
CA ALA A 84 -1.34 -2.52 11.58
C ALA A 84 -1.78 -2.33 10.13
N ILE A 85 -0.90 -1.81 9.26
CA ILE A 85 -1.17 -1.70 7.82
C ILE A 85 -1.41 -3.10 7.22
N ALA A 86 -0.49 -4.04 7.45
CA ALA A 86 -0.60 -5.38 6.88
C ALA A 86 -1.88 -6.11 7.33
N ALA A 87 -2.24 -6.01 8.60
CA ALA A 87 -3.46 -6.60 9.15
C ALA A 87 -4.71 -5.96 8.53
N ARG A 88 -4.80 -4.63 8.48
CA ARG A 88 -5.98 -3.92 7.96
C ARG A 88 -6.15 -4.07 6.46
N PHE A 89 -5.07 -4.09 5.67
CA PHE A 89 -5.14 -4.44 4.25
C PHE A 89 -5.63 -5.86 4.03
N THR A 90 -5.16 -6.80 4.86
CA THR A 90 -5.64 -8.19 4.79
C THR A 90 -7.14 -8.27 5.06
N ASP A 91 -7.62 -7.63 6.13
CA ASP A 91 -9.04 -7.64 6.49
C ASP A 91 -9.92 -6.94 5.45
N MET A 92 -9.44 -5.84 4.88
CA MET A 92 -10.09 -5.13 3.78
C MET A 92 -10.24 -6.05 2.54
N LEU A 93 -9.18 -6.73 2.10
CA LEU A 93 -9.23 -7.62 0.94
C LEU A 93 -10.18 -8.80 1.18
N VAL A 94 -10.17 -9.38 2.38
CA VAL A 94 -11.11 -10.44 2.76
C VAL A 94 -12.55 -9.94 2.66
N ALA A 95 -12.84 -8.75 3.19
CA ALA A 95 -14.18 -8.19 3.18
C ALA A 95 -14.66 -7.82 1.77
N VAL A 96 -13.81 -7.20 0.95
CA VAL A 96 -14.20 -6.71 -0.39
C VAL A 96 -14.26 -7.84 -1.42
N LEU A 97 -13.33 -8.80 -1.37
CA LEU A 97 -13.20 -9.85 -2.38
C LEU A 97 -13.77 -11.20 -1.94
N ASN A 98 -14.22 -11.32 -0.69
CA ASN A 98 -14.73 -12.56 -0.11
C ASN A 98 -13.75 -13.74 -0.25
N VAL A 99 -12.46 -13.46 -0.06
CA VAL A 99 -11.37 -14.47 -0.12
C VAL A 99 -11.06 -15.02 1.28
N ASN A 100 -10.40 -16.19 1.32
CA ASN A 100 -9.95 -16.75 2.59
C ASN A 100 -8.74 -15.96 3.12
N LYS A 101 -8.85 -15.45 4.36
CA LYS A 101 -7.79 -14.71 5.05
C LYS A 101 -6.44 -15.43 5.08
N ARG A 102 -6.43 -16.77 5.14
CA ARG A 102 -5.20 -17.58 5.18
C ARG A 102 -4.39 -17.53 3.88
N ASP A 103 -5.06 -17.22 2.77
CA ASP A 103 -4.46 -17.18 1.44
C ASP A 103 -3.93 -15.78 1.10
N VAL A 104 -4.33 -14.75 1.82
CA VAL A 104 -3.86 -13.37 1.62
C VAL A 104 -2.43 -13.22 2.14
N ARG A 105 -1.55 -12.65 1.32
CA ARG A 105 -0.16 -12.37 1.69
C ARG A 105 0.21 -10.91 1.42
N GLY A 106 1.17 -10.41 2.18
CA GLY A 106 1.68 -9.05 2.02
C GLY A 106 3.18 -8.98 2.23
N ASN A 107 3.82 -8.04 1.55
CA ASN A 107 5.23 -7.71 1.71
C ASN A 107 5.42 -6.23 2.02
N CYS A 108 6.23 -5.93 3.04
CA CYS A 108 6.55 -4.57 3.46
C CYS A 108 7.95 -4.19 2.99
N PHE A 109 8.05 -3.19 2.13
CA PHE A 109 9.33 -2.57 1.77
C PHE A 109 9.54 -1.29 2.59
N THR A 110 10.73 -1.14 3.15
CA THR A 110 11.16 0.12 3.75
C THR A 110 12.16 0.80 2.84
N VAL A 111 11.93 2.07 2.52
CA VAL A 111 12.82 2.86 1.66
C VAL A 111 13.46 4.01 2.44
N GLU A 112 14.75 4.20 2.22
CA GLU A 112 15.50 5.37 2.73
C GLU A 112 14.96 6.65 2.08
N ALA A 113 15.02 7.79 2.78
CA ALA A 113 14.51 9.05 2.26
C ALA A 113 15.30 9.54 1.03
N GLU A 114 16.59 9.20 0.97
CA GLU A 114 17.53 9.49 -0.11
C GLU A 114 17.25 8.65 -1.36
N ASN A 115 16.46 7.58 -1.24
CA ASN A 115 16.06 6.72 -2.35
C ASN A 115 14.62 6.98 -2.80
N TRP A 116 14.00 8.06 -2.31
CA TRP A 116 12.62 8.38 -2.61
C TRP A 116 12.47 9.73 -3.31
N CYS A 117 11.91 9.72 -4.51
CA CYS A 117 11.71 10.94 -5.30
C CYS A 117 10.31 11.54 -5.10
N ILE A 118 10.26 12.86 -4.95
CA ILE A 118 9.08 13.71 -4.83
C ILE A 118 9.24 14.84 -5.82
N ALA A 119 8.42 14.84 -6.88
CA ALA A 119 8.41 15.90 -7.88
C ALA A 119 9.82 16.24 -8.45
N GLY A 120 10.67 15.22 -8.62
CA GLY A 120 12.04 15.38 -9.12
C GLY A 120 13.12 15.63 -8.06
N GLN A 121 12.78 15.73 -6.78
CA GLN A 121 13.73 15.92 -5.67
C GLN A 121 13.71 14.74 -4.70
N LEU A 122 14.82 14.45 -4.03
CA LEU A 122 14.86 13.39 -3.02
C LEU A 122 14.14 13.82 -1.74
N ALA A 123 13.47 12.88 -1.07
CA ALA A 123 12.68 13.17 0.12
C ALA A 123 13.54 13.65 1.29
N SER A 124 14.81 13.24 1.34
CA SER A 124 15.81 13.79 2.26
C SER A 124 15.96 15.30 2.10
N ASP A 125 16.03 15.78 0.86
CA ASP A 125 16.25 17.19 0.53
C ASP A 125 14.99 18.01 0.79
N VAL A 126 13.83 17.49 0.38
CA VAL A 126 12.52 18.11 0.65
C VAL A 126 12.30 18.26 2.15
N ARG A 127 12.59 17.22 2.94
CA ARG A 127 12.43 17.26 4.39
C ARG A 127 13.39 18.26 5.05
N LYS A 128 14.63 18.31 4.59
CA LYS A 128 15.61 19.31 5.06
C LYS A 128 15.10 20.73 4.79
N ALA A 129 14.63 21.01 3.58
CA ALA A 129 14.05 22.30 3.22
C ALA A 129 12.79 22.65 4.04
N GLU A 130 11.90 21.68 4.30
CA GLU A 130 10.72 21.87 5.17
C GLU A 130 11.13 22.26 6.61
N ILE A 131 12.18 21.64 7.15
CA ILE A 131 12.68 21.94 8.50
C ILE A 131 13.33 23.33 8.55
N GLU A 132 14.19 23.65 7.57
CA GLU A 132 14.86 24.95 7.46
C GLU A 132 13.84 26.10 7.33
N ALA A 133 12.81 25.93 6.49
CA ALA A 133 11.73 26.91 6.34
C ALA A 133 10.94 27.13 7.63
N ARG A 134 10.69 26.07 8.42
CA ARG A 134 10.04 26.18 9.73
C ARG A 134 10.90 26.93 10.74
N ALA A 135 12.21 26.69 10.75
CA ALA A 135 13.14 27.37 11.66
C ALA A 135 13.28 28.87 11.32
N ALA A 136 13.36 29.22 10.04
CA ALA A 136 13.41 30.62 9.58
C ALA A 136 12.13 31.40 9.94
N ASN A 137 10.95 30.79 9.80
CA ASN A 137 9.68 31.42 10.18
C ASN A 137 9.50 31.61 11.70
N GLN A 138 10.16 30.81 12.53
CA GLN A 138 10.13 30.96 14.00
C GLN A 138 11.12 32.00 14.52
N SER A 139 12.13 32.37 13.74
CA SER A 139 13.15 33.36 14.11
C SER A 139 12.84 34.77 13.58
N ALA A 140 11.81 34.89 12.73
CA ALA A 140 11.33 36.16 12.17
C ALA A 140 10.04 36.68 12.83
N GLY A 141 9.53 36.00 13.87
CA GLY A 141 8.36 36.41 14.67
C GLY A 141 8.73 36.64 16.12
#